data_AF-R5GUC5-F1
#
_entry.id   AF-R5GUC5-F1
#
_cell.length_a   1.000
_cell.length_b   1.000
_cell.length_c   1.000
_cell.angle_alpha   90.00
_cell.angle_beta   90.00
_cell.angle_gamma   90.00
#
_symmetry.space_group_name_H-M   'P 1'
#
loop_
_entity.id
_entity.type
_entity.pdbx_description
1 polymer ?
#
loop_
_entity_poly.entity_id
_entity_poly.type
_entity_poly.pdbx_seq_one_letter_code
_entity_poly.pdbx_strand_id
1 'polypeptide(L)'
;MKHFLLALAVGLSVTACKNEPSPEDIGNDYLSRARVQLKANDYDAARQEIKRLREEVPRAFNAREAGILLMDSINLAEAQEELHRIDSIMRVTPQTDKIGSDTMSNHFDNACQKVKFYQRKLQLDRKKREQH
;
A
#
# COMPACT_ATOMS: atom_id res chain seq x y z
N MET A 1 -10.18 36.44 -64.48
CA MET A 1 -8.73 36.25 -64.21
C MET A 1 -8.61 36.07 -62.71
N LYS A 2 -8.67 34.85 -62.16
CA LYS A 2 -7.61 33.83 -61.99
C LYS A 2 -6.36 34.43 -61.30
N HIS A 3 -5.82 33.65 -60.34
CA HIS A 3 -4.52 33.80 -59.64
C HIS A 3 -4.62 34.60 -58.32
N PHE A 4 -4.08 34.17 -57.17
CA PHE A 4 -3.26 33.02 -56.80
C PHE A 4 -3.32 32.89 -55.26
N LEU A 5 -3.13 31.67 -54.77
CA LEU A 5 -2.98 31.27 -53.36
C LEU A 5 -1.93 32.10 -52.60
N LEU A 6 -2.15 32.34 -51.30
CA LEU A 6 -1.10 32.11 -50.31
C LEU A 6 -1.68 31.87 -48.91
N ALA A 7 -1.54 30.62 -48.48
CA ALA A 7 -1.79 30.16 -47.13
C ALA A 7 -0.69 30.68 -46.19
N LEU A 8 -1.07 31.10 -44.98
CA LEU A 8 -0.15 31.21 -43.85
C LEU A 8 -0.83 30.62 -42.61
N ALA A 9 -1.06 29.32 -42.63
CA ALA A 9 -1.28 28.56 -41.40
C ALA A 9 0.09 28.44 -40.71
N VAL A 10 0.38 29.38 -39.81
CA VAL A 10 1.50 29.25 -38.87
C VAL A 10 1.12 28.13 -37.89
N GLY A 11 1.52 26.92 -38.24
CA GLY A 11 1.50 25.80 -37.32
C GLY A 11 2.47 26.08 -36.18
N LEU A 12 1.94 26.47 -35.01
CA LEU A 12 2.63 26.24 -33.75
C LEU A 12 2.65 24.73 -33.52
N SER A 13 3.63 24.05 -34.11
CA SER A 13 3.98 22.70 -33.70
C SER A 13 4.61 22.81 -32.32
N VAL A 14 3.78 22.80 -31.28
CA VAL A 14 4.23 22.47 -29.93
C VAL A 14 4.67 21.01 -29.99
N THR A 15 5.96 20.79 -30.22
CA THR A 15 6.57 19.47 -30.01
C THR A 15 6.44 19.19 -28.52
N ALA A 16 5.40 18.45 -28.14
CA ALA A 16 5.32 17.85 -26.83
C ALA A 16 6.55 16.95 -26.67
N CYS A 17 7.51 17.39 -25.87
CA CYS A 17 8.58 16.53 -25.39
C CYS A 17 7.90 15.36 -24.69
N LYS A 18 7.89 14.19 -25.32
CA LYS A 18 7.50 12.94 -24.67
C LYS A 18 8.57 12.65 -23.63
N ASN A 19 8.41 13.18 -22.43
CA ASN A 19 9.21 12.77 -21.30
C ASN A 19 8.70 11.37 -20.92
N GLU A 20 9.49 10.35 -21.23
CA GLU A 20 9.23 8.99 -20.75
C GLU A 20 9.21 9.02 -19.20
N PRO A 21 8.26 8.31 -18.56
CA PRO A 21 8.13 8.32 -17.11
C PRO A 21 9.41 7.78 -16.45
N SER A 22 9.86 8.46 -15.41
CA SER A 22 11.02 8.01 -14.64
C SER A 22 10.68 6.72 -13.87
N PRO A 23 11.68 5.93 -13.44
CA PRO A 23 11.44 4.79 -12.55
C PRO A 23 10.66 5.18 -11.29
N GLU A 24 10.88 6.38 -10.74
CA GLU A 24 10.13 6.88 -9.58
C GLU A 24 8.65 7.14 -9.92
N ASP A 25 8.34 7.64 -11.11
CA ASP A 25 6.95 7.84 -11.54
C ASP A 25 6.21 6.50 -11.64
N ILE A 26 6.85 5.51 -12.27
CA ILE A 26 6.30 4.15 -12.37
C ILE A 26 6.17 3.53 -10.98
N GLY A 27 7.18 3.69 -10.12
CA GLY A 27 7.16 3.16 -8.76
C GLY A 27 6.03 3.77 -7.91
N ASN A 28 5.78 5.07 -8.06
CA ASN A 28 4.70 5.77 -7.38
C ASN A 28 3.31 5.32 -7.85
N ASP A 29 3.18 4.87 -9.10
CA ASP A 29 1.93 4.25 -9.60
C ASP A 29 1.62 2.94 -8.86
N TYR A 30 2.59 2.03 -8.68
CA TYR A 30 2.40 0.82 -7.86
C TYR A 30 1.98 1.17 -6.43
N LEU A 31 2.63 2.16 -5.81
CA LEU A 31 2.25 2.63 -4.48
C LEU A 31 0.84 3.21 -4.43
N SER A 32 0.41 3.91 -5.48
CA SER A 32 -0.95 4.45 -5.58
C SER A 32 -1.98 3.32 -5.62
N ARG A 33 -1.78 2.33 -6.50
CA ARG A 33 -2.64 1.14 -6.59
C ARG A 33 -2.70 0.36 -5.28
N ALA A 34 -1.56 0.12 -4.65
CA ALA A 34 -1.49 -0.54 -3.34
C ALA A 34 -2.27 0.22 -2.26
N ARG A 35 -2.23 1.56 -2.24
CA ARG A 35 -3.01 2.38 -1.30
C ARG A 35 -4.50 2.30 -1.56
N VAL A 36 -4.93 2.22 -2.81
CA VAL A 36 -6.34 2.05 -3.18
C VAL A 36 -6.84 0.68 -2.70
N GLN A 37 -6.09 -0.39 -2.97
CA GLN A 37 -6.42 -1.75 -2.54
C GLN A 37 -6.43 -1.87 -1.01
N LEU A 38 -5.46 -1.27 -0.32
CA LEU A 38 -5.45 -1.19 1.15
C LEU A 38 -6.71 -0.50 1.69
N LYS A 39 -7.15 0.62 1.10
CA LYS A 39 -8.39 1.31 1.51
C LYS A 39 -9.65 0.47 1.26
N ALA A 40 -9.60 -0.47 0.32
CA ALA A 40 -10.66 -1.42 0.03
C ALA A 40 -10.56 -2.70 0.89
N ASN A 41 -9.62 -2.76 1.84
CA ASN A 41 -9.27 -3.95 2.63
C ASN A 41 -8.83 -5.17 1.79
N ASP A 42 -8.43 -4.96 0.53
CA ASP A 42 -7.85 -6.00 -0.32
C ASP A 42 -6.35 -6.10 -0.05
N TYR A 43 -6.01 -6.72 1.08
CA TYR A 43 -4.63 -6.78 1.57
C TYR A 43 -3.73 -7.61 0.67
N ASP A 44 -4.25 -8.67 0.03
CA ASP A 44 -3.47 -9.51 -0.86
C ASP A 44 -3.11 -8.79 -2.16
N ALA A 45 -4.07 -8.10 -2.78
CA ALA A 45 -3.77 -7.28 -3.95
C ALA A 45 -2.79 -6.15 -3.60
N ALA A 46 -2.99 -5.48 -2.46
CA ALA A 46 -2.10 -4.42 -2.00
C ALA A 46 -0.66 -4.93 -1.81
N ARG A 47 -0.48 -6.11 -1.18
CA ARG A 47 0.85 -6.75 -1.06
C ARG A 47 1.44 -7.11 -2.40
N GLN A 48 0.62 -7.57 -3.35
CA GLN A 48 1.08 -7.94 -4.68
C GLN A 48 1.66 -6.74 -5.42
N GLU A 49 1.03 -5.56 -5.34
CA GLU A 49 1.55 -4.36 -5.99
C GLU A 49 2.91 -3.94 -5.40
N ILE A 50 3.12 -4.05 -4.08
CA ILE A 50 4.42 -3.76 -3.47
C ILE A 50 5.50 -4.79 -3.88
N LYS A 51 5.12 -6.06 -4.05
CA LYS A 51 6.05 -7.09 -4.56
C LYS A 51 6.47 -6.77 -6.00
N ARG A 52 5.51 -6.45 -6.86
CA ARG A 52 5.78 -6.05 -8.26
C ARG A 52 6.64 -4.80 -8.34
N LEU A 53 6.37 -3.77 -7.53
CA LEU A 53 7.24 -2.59 -7.41
C LEU A 53 8.71 -2.97 -7.18
N ARG A 54 8.96 -3.90 -6.24
CA ARG A 54 10.31 -4.33 -5.89
C ARG A 54 10.99 -5.14 -7.00
N GLU A 55 10.22 -5.94 -7.72
CA GLU A 55 10.71 -6.87 -8.75
C GLU A 55 10.88 -6.19 -10.12
N GLU A 56 9.91 -5.38 -10.51
CA GLU A 56 9.80 -4.79 -11.85
C GLU A 56 10.49 -3.42 -11.95
N VAL A 57 10.60 -2.68 -10.84
CA VAL A 57 11.15 -1.31 -10.85
C VAL A 57 12.30 -1.14 -9.83
N PRO A 58 13.40 -1.92 -9.95
CA PRO A 58 14.46 -1.97 -8.93
C PRO A 58 15.17 -0.63 -8.68
N ARG A 59 15.14 0.29 -9.67
CA ARG A 59 15.79 1.60 -9.64
C ARG A 59 14.95 2.72 -9.01
N ALA A 60 13.69 2.46 -8.64
CA ALA A 60 12.85 3.43 -7.95
C ALA A 60 13.14 3.39 -6.44
N PHE A 61 14.30 3.91 -6.04
CA PHE A 61 14.80 3.79 -4.66
C PHE A 61 13.84 4.41 -3.65
N ASN A 62 13.32 5.62 -3.93
CA ASN A 62 12.43 6.32 -3.01
C ASN A 62 11.07 5.62 -2.93
N ALA A 63 10.52 5.21 -4.08
CA ALA A 63 9.27 4.45 -4.12
C ALA A 63 9.41 3.10 -3.39
N ARG A 64 10.52 2.39 -3.55
CA ARG A 64 10.77 1.11 -2.87
C ARG A 64 10.89 1.27 -1.36
N GLU A 65 11.57 2.32 -0.89
CA GLU A 65 11.63 2.64 0.54
C GLU A 65 10.22 2.94 1.09
N ALA A 66 9.44 3.77 0.38
CA ALA A 66 8.04 4.01 0.73
C ALA A 66 7.19 2.72 0.69
N GLY A 67 7.50 1.79 -0.20
CA GLY A 67 6.88 0.47 -0.30
C GLY A 67 7.10 -0.40 0.94
N ILE A 68 8.24 -0.29 1.61
CA ILE A 68 8.50 -1.00 2.88
C ILE A 68 7.51 -0.52 3.96
N LEU A 69 7.38 0.80 4.11
CA LEU A 69 6.43 1.39 5.07
C LEU A 69 4.98 1.05 4.73
N LEU A 70 4.63 1.02 3.44
CA LEU A 70 3.30 0.68 3.00
C LEU A 70 2.99 -0.81 3.25
N MET A 71 3.95 -1.72 3.03
CA MET A 71 3.82 -3.14 3.37
C MET A 71 3.50 -3.34 4.85
N ASP A 72 4.20 -2.65 5.75
CA ASP A 72 3.93 -2.74 7.18
C ASP A 72 2.60 -2.10 7.59
N SER A 73 2.18 -1.06 6.87
CA SER A 73 0.84 -0.48 7.04
C SER A 73 -0.27 -1.46 6.63
N ILE A 74 -0.08 -2.21 5.54
CA ILE A 74 -0.99 -3.26 5.10
C ILE A 74 -1.08 -4.36 6.16
N ASN A 75 0.06 -4.84 6.65
CA ASN A 75 0.09 -5.89 7.67
C ASN A 75 -0.53 -5.45 9.00
N LEU A 76 -0.38 -4.19 9.37
CA LEU A 76 -1.04 -3.62 10.55
C LEU A 76 -2.56 -3.60 10.37
N ALA A 77 -3.05 -3.11 9.23
CA ALA A 77 -4.49 -3.02 8.96
C ALA A 77 -5.16 -4.41 9.02
N GLU A 78 -4.57 -5.40 8.35
CA GLU A 78 -5.07 -6.78 8.38
C GLU A 78 -5.02 -7.39 9.80
N ALA A 79 -3.97 -7.11 10.57
CA ALA A 79 -3.89 -7.57 11.96
C ALA A 79 -4.96 -6.92 12.87
N GLN A 80 -5.31 -5.65 12.61
CA GLN A 80 -6.36 -4.95 13.34
C GLN A 80 -7.75 -5.51 13.00
N GLU A 81 -8.00 -5.83 11.73
CA GLU A 81 -9.25 -6.47 11.31
C GLU A 81 -9.41 -7.86 11.95
N GLU A 82 -8.34 -8.66 11.95
CA GLU A 82 -8.37 -9.98 12.59
C GLU A 82 -8.64 -9.88 14.10
N LEU A 83 -8.02 -8.92 14.79
CA LEU A 83 -8.30 -8.65 16.20
C LEU A 83 -9.77 -8.27 16.42
N HIS A 84 -10.31 -7.39 15.58
CA HIS A 84 -11.72 -6.99 15.65
C HIS A 84 -12.68 -8.17 15.44
N ARG A 85 -12.35 -9.05 14.49
CA ARG A 85 -13.13 -10.27 14.21
C ARG A 85 -13.12 -11.22 15.41
N ILE A 86 -11.95 -11.47 16.00
CA ILE A 86 -11.81 -12.33 17.18
C ILE A 86 -12.56 -11.73 18.38
N ASP A 87 -12.39 -10.42 18.65
CA ASP A 87 -13.12 -9.72 19.72
C ASP A 87 -14.64 -9.85 19.55
N SER A 88 -15.15 -9.67 18.33
CA SER A 88 -16.58 -9.83 18.03
C SER A 88 -17.07 -11.25 18.31
N ILE A 89 -16.32 -12.28 17.91
CA ILE A 89 -16.67 -13.68 18.14
C ILE A 89 -16.67 -13.99 19.63
N MET A 90 -15.67 -13.51 20.37
CA MET A 90 -15.56 -13.71 21.82
C MET A 90 -16.75 -13.14 22.58
N ARG A 91 -17.25 -11.97 22.19
CA ARG A 91 -18.39 -11.32 22.86
C ARG A 91 -19.71 -12.06 22.67
N VAL A 92 -19.89 -12.75 21.54
CA VAL A 92 -21.15 -13.44 21.22
C VAL A 92 -21.12 -14.93 21.54
N THR A 93 -19.93 -15.53 21.70
CA THR A 93 -19.79 -16.97 21.94
C THR A 93 -19.90 -17.26 23.44
N PRO A 94 -20.87 -18.08 23.88
CA PRO A 94 -20.96 -18.53 25.27
C PRO A 94 -19.72 -19.33 25.65
N GLN A 95 -19.00 -18.91 26.70
CA GLN A 95 -17.84 -19.62 27.22
C GLN A 95 -18.29 -20.78 28.13
N THR A 96 -18.90 -21.80 27.54
CA THR A 96 -19.45 -22.95 28.28
C THR A 96 -18.45 -24.06 28.52
N ASP A 97 -17.38 -24.14 27.72
CA ASP A 97 -16.26 -25.08 27.89
C ASP A 97 -14.97 -24.31 28.20
N LYS A 98 -14.24 -24.76 29.23
CA LYS A 98 -12.95 -24.20 29.65
C LYS A 98 -11.89 -24.32 28.56
N ILE A 99 -11.81 -25.47 27.87
CA ILE A 99 -10.78 -25.70 26.83
C ILE A 99 -11.02 -24.76 25.64
N GLY A 100 -12.26 -24.63 25.20
CA GLY A 100 -12.65 -23.67 24.17
C GLY A 100 -12.40 -22.21 24.57
N SER A 101 -12.68 -21.87 25.83
CA SER A 101 -12.44 -20.53 26.38
C SER A 101 -10.94 -20.16 26.39
N ASP A 102 -10.09 -21.06 26.89
CA ASP A 102 -8.64 -20.84 26.95
C ASP A 102 -8.03 -20.70 25.55
N THR A 103 -8.49 -21.54 24.61
CA THR A 103 -8.07 -21.48 23.21
C THR A 103 -8.42 -20.11 22.59
N MET A 104 -9.64 -19.63 22.83
CA MET A 104 -10.09 -18.34 22.31
C MET A 104 -9.33 -17.16 22.93
N SER A 105 -9.03 -17.22 24.23
CA SER A 105 -8.19 -16.24 24.91
C SER A 105 -6.79 -16.16 24.30
N ASN A 106 -6.18 -17.31 24.02
CA ASN A 106 -4.87 -17.36 23.37
C ASN A 106 -4.89 -16.75 21.95
N HIS A 107 -5.94 -16.99 21.17
CA HIS A 107 -6.10 -16.37 19.85
C HIS A 107 -6.20 -14.84 19.94
N PHE A 108 -6.95 -14.33 20.91
CA PHE A 108 -7.08 -12.90 21.16
C PHE A 108 -5.76 -12.26 21.59
N ASP A 109 -5.03 -12.90 22.51
CA ASP A 109 -3.72 -12.42 22.96
C ASP A 109 -2.71 -12.38 21.82
N ASN A 110 -2.70 -13.43 20.98
CA ASN A 110 -1.84 -13.48 19.79
C ASN A 110 -2.19 -12.36 18.79
N ALA A 111 -3.47 -12.11 18.55
CA ALA A 111 -3.92 -11.02 17.68
C ALA A 111 -3.50 -9.64 18.24
N CYS A 112 -3.66 -9.43 19.55
CA CYS A 112 -3.19 -8.23 20.25
C CYS A 112 -1.67 -8.04 20.10
N GLN A 113 -0.90 -9.11 20.25
CA GLN A 113 0.56 -9.06 20.09
C GLN A 113 0.96 -8.73 18.64
N LYS A 114 0.28 -9.31 17.65
CA LYS A 114 0.52 -9.03 16.22
C LYS A 114 0.28 -7.55 15.89
N VAL A 115 -0.80 -6.96 16.38
CA VAL A 115 -1.07 -5.52 16.23
C VAL A 115 0.05 -4.68 16.87
N LYS A 116 0.43 -4.98 18.12
CA LYS A 116 1.50 -4.27 18.84
C LYS A 116 2.83 -4.35 18.08
N PHE A 117 3.14 -5.50 17.50
CA PHE A 117 4.36 -5.70 16.71
C PHE A 117 4.42 -4.73 15.53
N TYR A 118 3.41 -4.70 14.66
CA TYR A 118 3.43 -3.84 13.48
C TYR A 118 3.34 -2.35 13.81
N GLN A 119 2.62 -1.97 14.88
CA GLN A 119 2.63 -0.59 15.38
C GLN A 119 4.02 -0.14 15.77
N ARG A 120 4.75 -0.95 16.55
CA ARG A 120 6.12 -0.64 16.97
C ARG A 120 7.07 -0.59 15.77
N LYS A 121 6.93 -1.53 14.84
CA LYS A 121 7.74 -1.56 13.61
C LYS A 121 7.59 -0.26 12.81
N LEU A 122 6.35 0.14 12.52
CA LEU A 122 6.06 1.39 11.81
C LEU A 122 6.56 2.65 12.54
N GLN A 123 6.44 2.69 13.87
CA GLN A 123 6.98 3.81 14.66
C GLN A 123 8.50 3.91 14.53
N LEU A 124 9.21 2.78 14.58
CA LEU A 124 10.66 2.74 14.42
C LEU A 124 11.08 3.15 13.01
N ASP A 125 10.41 2.63 11.98
CA ASP A 125 10.78 2.91 10.60
C ASP A 125 10.49 4.36 10.20
N ARG A 126 9.41 4.96 10.73
CA ARG A 126 9.16 6.41 10.58
C ARG A 126 10.26 7.26 11.22
N LYS A 127 10.64 6.94 12.46
CA LYS A 127 11.73 7.65 13.17
C LYS A 127 13.06 7.56 12.43
N LYS A 128 13.41 6.40 11.87
CA LYS A 128 14.64 6.24 11.08
C LYS A 128 14.63 7.13 9.85
N ARG A 129 13.47 7.23 9.18
CA ARG A 129 13.33 8.06 7.98
C ARG A 129 13.42 9.56 8.27
N GLU A 130 12.98 10.01 9.45
CA GLU A 130 13.12 11.41 9.89
C GLU A 130 14.57 11.80 10.19
N GLN A 131 15.48 10.84 10.35
CA GLN A 131 16.89 11.06 10.67
C GLN A 131 17.81 11.11 9.43
N HIS A 132 17.26 10.86 8.23
CA HIS A 132 17.95 10.89 6.94
C HIS A 132 17.52 12.10 6.13
#